data_AF-A0A822HIV6-F1
#
_entry.id   AF-A0A822HIV6-F1
#
_cell.length_a   1.000
_cell.length_b   1.000
_cell.length_c   1.000
_cell.angle_alpha   90.00
_cell.angle_beta   90.00
_cell.angle_gamma   90.00
#
_symmetry.space_group_name_H-M   'P 1'
#
loop_
_entity.id
_entity.type
_entity.pdbx_description
1 polymer ?
#
loop_
_entity_poly.entity_id
_entity_poly.type
_entity_poly.pdbx_seq_one_letter_code
_entity_poly.pdbx_strand_id
1 'polypeptide(L)'
;RNKISVYKGATYPFLNNPFHPSGGDPTHIVLSALPEGLPTTKLQTMNTINFLIEQIHMYSHQVSILTLGLLTNIVLAIRLNSTCARNVKEIVIQDGFLDRNLAQVHINTNVSPHNQLD
;
A
#
# COMPACT_ATOMS: atom_id res chain seq x y z
N ARG A 1 -17.00 -9.07 11.46
CA ARG A 1 -16.20 -8.06 10.72
C ARG A 1 -16.40 -8.08 9.18
N ASN A 2 -17.40 -8.78 8.62
CA ASN A 2 -17.62 -8.92 7.15
C ASN A 2 -18.24 -7.70 6.43
N LYS A 3 -18.09 -6.48 6.96
CA LYS A 3 -18.60 -5.25 6.32
C LYS A 3 -17.52 -4.42 5.62
N ILE A 4 -16.26 -4.83 5.70
CA ILE A 4 -15.14 -4.11 5.11
C ILE A 4 -14.81 -4.75 3.76
N SER A 5 -14.95 -3.96 2.69
CA SER A 5 -14.61 -4.38 1.34
C SER A 5 -13.10 -4.48 1.16
N VAL A 6 -12.64 -5.56 0.53
CA VAL A 6 -11.23 -5.81 0.24
C VAL A 6 -11.02 -5.72 -1.27
N TYR A 7 -10.06 -4.88 -1.69
CA TYR A 7 -9.75 -4.61 -3.09
C TYR A 7 -8.35 -5.14 -3.42
N LYS A 8 -8.15 -5.63 -4.65
CA LYS A 8 -6.84 -6.11 -5.10
C LYS A 8 -5.95 -4.92 -5.49
N GLY A 9 -4.72 -4.88 -4.98
CA GLY A 9 -3.74 -3.82 -5.25
C GLY A 9 -2.72 -4.18 -6.34
N ALA A 10 -1.74 -3.31 -6.55
CA ALA A 10 -0.59 -3.56 -7.42
C ALA A 10 0.28 -4.70 -6.87
N THR A 11 0.67 -5.62 -7.74
CA THR A 11 1.50 -6.79 -7.39
C THR A 11 3.00 -6.50 -7.44
N TYR A 12 3.40 -5.46 -8.20
CA TYR A 12 4.80 -5.10 -8.40
C TYR A 12 5.04 -3.63 -8.04
N PRO A 13 6.20 -3.30 -7.45
CA PRO A 13 6.64 -1.92 -7.29
C PRO A 13 6.79 -1.22 -8.63
N PHE A 14 6.72 0.11 -8.61
CA PHE A 14 6.85 0.95 -9.81
C PHE A 14 8.20 0.78 -10.54
N LEU A 15 9.25 0.35 -9.85
CA LEU A 15 10.63 0.27 -10.38
C LEU A 15 11.02 -1.13 -10.89
N ASN A 16 10.05 -1.98 -11.25
CA ASN A 16 10.24 -3.29 -11.88
C ASN A 16 11.06 -4.36 -11.12
N ASN A 17 11.59 -4.06 -9.93
CA ASN A 17 12.16 -5.11 -9.09
C ASN A 17 11.05 -5.92 -8.38
N PRO A 18 11.15 -7.26 -8.35
CA PRO A 18 10.20 -8.07 -7.58
C PRO A 18 10.28 -7.70 -6.11
N PHE A 19 9.12 -7.48 -5.49
CA PHE A 19 9.04 -7.22 -4.06
C PHE A 19 9.37 -8.50 -3.29
N HIS A 20 10.32 -8.42 -2.37
CA HIS A 20 10.67 -9.51 -1.47
C HIS A 20 10.09 -9.20 -0.08
N PRO A 21 9.10 -9.96 0.42
CA PRO A 21 8.51 -9.70 1.72
C PRO A 21 9.54 -9.99 2.83
N SER A 22 9.50 -9.21 3.91
CA SER A 22 10.42 -9.39 5.05
C SER A 22 10.30 -10.77 5.73
N GLY A 23 9.18 -11.48 5.52
CA GLY A 23 8.96 -12.85 5.98
C GLY A 23 9.43 -13.94 5.01
N GLY A 24 10.05 -13.59 3.88
CA GLY A 24 10.51 -14.51 2.84
C GLY A 24 9.38 -15.05 1.96
N ASP A 25 8.49 -15.87 2.54
CA ASP A 25 7.36 -16.47 1.82
C ASP A 25 6.12 -15.55 1.83
N PRO A 26 5.71 -14.98 0.68
CA PRO A 26 4.54 -14.11 0.58
C PRO A 26 3.20 -14.82 0.82
N THR A 27 3.20 -16.16 0.83
CA THR A 27 2.01 -16.99 1.05
C THR A 27 1.98 -17.66 2.42
N HIS A 28 2.93 -17.31 3.30
CA HIS A 28 3.04 -17.92 4.61
C HIS A 28 1.86 -17.54 5.52
N ILE A 29 0.99 -18.50 5.80
CA ILE A 29 -0.17 -18.35 6.71
C ILE A 29 0.07 -19.20 7.95
N VAL A 30 0.06 -18.56 9.12
CA VAL A 30 0.13 -19.24 10.42
C VAL A 30 -1.29 -19.54 10.90
N LEU A 31 -1.83 -20.72 10.54
CA LEU A 31 -3.22 -21.09 10.87
C LEU A 31 -3.51 -21.09 12.38
N SER A 32 -2.52 -21.45 13.22
CA SER A 32 -2.66 -21.41 14.68
C SER A 32 -2.86 -19.99 15.24
N ALA A 33 -2.50 -18.96 14.48
CA ALA A 33 -2.72 -17.55 14.83
C ALA A 33 -4.10 -17.04 14.42
N LEU A 34 -4.91 -17.85 13.71
CA LEU A 34 -6.25 -17.52 13.24
C LEU A 34 -7.30 -18.41 13.93
N PRO A 35 -7.66 -18.16 15.21
CA PRO A 35 -8.67 -18.95 15.91
C PRO A 35 -10.03 -18.94 15.21
N GLU A 36 -10.31 -17.93 14.39
CA GLU A 36 -11.51 -17.80 13.55
C GLU A 36 -11.46 -18.58 12.23
N GLY A 37 -10.33 -19.21 11.89
CA GLY A 37 -10.11 -19.90 10.62
C GLY A 37 -9.75 -18.98 9.45
N LEU A 38 -9.74 -19.52 8.23
CA LEU A 38 -9.38 -18.77 7.03
C LEU A 38 -10.43 -17.70 6.67
N PRO A 39 -10.02 -16.54 6.13
CA PRO A 39 -10.94 -15.49 5.74
C PRO A 39 -11.88 -15.96 4.62
N THR A 40 -13.18 -15.76 4.83
CA THR A 40 -14.25 -16.09 3.86
C THR A 40 -14.70 -14.89 3.01
N THR A 41 -14.13 -13.72 3.26
CA THR A 41 -14.49 -12.47 2.56
C THR A 41 -13.99 -12.52 1.11
N LYS A 42 -14.90 -12.28 0.15
CA LYS A 42 -14.55 -12.21 -1.27
C LYS A 42 -13.91 -10.86 -1.59
N LEU A 43 -12.93 -10.89 -2.49
CA LEU A 43 -12.38 -9.69 -3.10
C LEU A 43 -13.44 -9.01 -3.95
N GLN A 44 -13.42 -7.68 -3.95
CA GLN A 44 -14.19 -6.87 -4.88
C GLN A 44 -13.61 -6.99 -6.30
N THR A 45 -14.49 -6.92 -7.31
CA THR A 45 -14.08 -6.96 -8.73
C THR A 45 -13.29 -5.70 -9.13
N MET A 46 -13.58 -4.57 -8.49
CA MET A 46 -12.86 -3.32 -8.69
C MET A 46 -11.44 -3.41 -8.14
N ASN A 47 -10.48 -2.80 -8.83
CA ASN A 47 -9.10 -2.69 -8.34
C ASN A 47 -8.96 -1.54 -7.32
N THR A 48 -7.94 -1.63 -6.47
CA THR A 48 -7.70 -0.66 -5.38
C THR A 48 -7.45 0.75 -5.90
N ILE A 49 -6.82 0.90 -7.07
CA ILE A 49 -6.46 2.21 -7.63
C ILE A 49 -7.72 2.98 -8.03
N ASN A 50 -8.63 2.32 -8.75
CA ASN A 50 -9.93 2.89 -9.10
C ASN A 50 -10.76 3.19 -7.86
N PHE A 51 -10.78 2.27 -6.89
CA PHE A 51 -11.47 2.49 -5.62
C PHE A 51 -10.97 3.75 -4.91
N LEU A 52 -9.64 3.94 -4.80
CA LEU A 52 -9.06 5.14 -4.19
C LEU A 52 -9.50 6.41 -4.92
N ILE A 53 -9.42 6.43 -6.25
CA ILE A 53 -9.83 7.58 -7.05
C ILE A 53 -11.32 7.89 -6.83
N GLU A 54 -12.19 6.88 -6.90
CA GLU A 54 -13.63 7.05 -6.71
C GLU A 54 -13.98 7.56 -5.31
N GLN A 55 -13.38 6.99 -4.25
CA GLN A 55 -13.67 7.41 -2.88
C GLN A 55 -13.15 8.82 -2.58
N ILE A 56 -11.94 9.16 -3.03
CA ILE A 56 -11.38 10.50 -2.84
C ILE A 56 -12.23 11.55 -3.57
N HIS A 57 -12.74 11.23 -4.76
CA HIS A 57 -13.61 12.13 -5.50
C HIS A 57 -15.00 12.26 -4.88
N MET A 58 -15.61 11.14 -4.49
CA MET A 58 -16.95 11.11 -3.89
C MET A 58 -16.97 11.81 -2.53
N TYR A 59 -15.90 11.68 -1.74
CA TYR A 59 -15.79 12.22 -0.39
C TYR A 59 -14.59 13.16 -0.27
N SER A 60 -14.52 14.15 -1.16
CA SER A 60 -13.44 15.14 -1.16
C SER A 60 -13.28 15.82 0.21
N HIS A 61 -12.03 15.94 0.65
CA HIS A 61 -11.55 16.44 1.93
C HIS A 61 -12.03 15.67 3.17
N GLN A 62 -12.60 14.47 2.99
CA GLN A 62 -13.11 13.64 4.08
C GLN A 62 -12.41 12.29 4.18
N VAL A 63 -11.68 11.87 3.16
CA VAL A 63 -10.94 10.60 3.16
C VAL A 63 -9.57 10.78 3.81
N SER A 64 -9.34 10.06 4.91
CA SER A 64 -8.02 9.84 5.50
C SER A 64 -7.48 8.48 5.07
N ILE A 65 -6.24 8.43 4.57
CA ILE A 65 -5.62 7.19 4.10
C ILE A 65 -4.50 6.78 5.05
N LEU A 66 -4.54 5.55 5.56
CA LEU A 66 -3.47 4.96 6.37
C LEU A 66 -2.71 3.95 5.52
N THR A 67 -1.39 4.11 5.39
CA THR A 67 -0.53 3.17 4.66
C THR A 67 0.35 2.39 5.60
N LEU A 68 0.26 1.06 5.53
CA LEU A 68 1.03 0.11 6.34
C LEU A 68 2.02 -0.72 5.49
N GLY A 69 2.33 -0.23 4.28
CA GLY A 69 3.16 -0.93 3.31
C GLY A 69 3.59 0.00 2.17
N LEU A 70 4.03 -0.58 1.05
CA LEU A 70 4.47 0.17 -0.13
C LEU A 70 3.42 1.16 -0.64
N LEU A 71 3.86 2.37 -0.97
CA LEU A 71 3.00 3.47 -1.44
C LEU A 71 2.53 3.33 -2.89
N THR A 72 2.82 2.21 -3.57
CA THR A 72 2.59 2.02 -5.01
C THR A 72 1.15 2.30 -5.43
N ASN A 73 0.15 1.85 -4.68
CA ASN A 73 -1.26 2.09 -5.01
C ASN A 73 -1.63 3.58 -4.97
N ILE A 74 -1.11 4.33 -3.98
CA ILE A 74 -1.36 5.77 -3.86
C ILE A 74 -0.65 6.53 -4.97
N VAL A 75 0.61 6.22 -5.23
CA VAL A 75 1.38 6.85 -6.30
C VAL A 75 0.70 6.63 -7.65
N LEU A 76 0.21 5.42 -7.92
CA LEU A 76 -0.54 5.12 -9.14
C LEU A 76 -1.87 5.89 -9.21
N ALA A 77 -2.62 6.00 -8.12
CA ALA A 77 -3.86 6.77 -8.08
C ALA A 77 -3.62 8.26 -8.40
N ILE A 78 -2.60 8.88 -7.79
CA ILE A 78 -2.23 10.29 -8.04
C ILE A 78 -1.73 10.47 -9.48
N ARG A 79 -0.95 9.52 -10.02
CA ARG A 79 -0.49 9.57 -11.41
C ARG A 79 -1.63 9.49 -12.41
N LEU A 80 -2.62 8.64 -12.16
CA LEU A 80 -3.80 8.52 -13.02
C LEU A 80 -4.75 9.71 -12.87
N ASN A 81 -4.82 10.31 -11.68
CA ASN A 81 -5.67 11.46 -11.41
C ASN A 81 -5.01 12.41 -10.40
N SER A 82 -4.38 13.45 -10.92
CA SER A 82 -3.60 14.42 -10.13
C SER A 82 -4.43 15.19 -9.10
N THR A 83 -5.76 15.29 -9.29
CA THR A 83 -6.64 15.98 -8.33
C THR A 83 -6.82 15.19 -7.03
N CYS A 84 -6.51 13.89 -7.02
CA CYS A 84 -6.58 13.05 -5.82
C CYS A 84 -5.71 13.60 -4.68
N ALA A 85 -4.52 14.14 -4.99
CA ALA A 85 -3.62 14.70 -3.97
C ALA A 85 -4.19 15.94 -3.28
N ARG A 86 -5.03 16.72 -3.98
CA ARG A 86 -5.69 17.91 -3.41
C ARG A 86 -6.95 17.53 -2.63
N ASN A 87 -7.64 16.49 -3.07
CA ASN A 87 -8.95 16.10 -2.56
C ASN A 87 -8.88 15.15 -1.36
N VAL A 88 -7.73 14.54 -1.08
CA VAL A 88 -7.55 13.76 0.15
C VAL A 88 -7.45 14.68 1.37
N LYS A 89 -7.99 14.26 2.52
CA LYS A 89 -7.83 15.01 3.78
C LYS A 89 -6.41 14.91 4.29
N GLU A 90 -5.92 13.67 4.42
CA GLU A 90 -4.59 13.35 4.93
C GLU A 90 -4.15 11.96 4.48
N ILE A 91 -2.84 11.77 4.38
CA ILE A 91 -2.22 10.46 4.17
C ILE A 91 -1.26 10.24 5.34
N VAL A 92 -1.57 9.26 6.19
CA VAL A 92 -0.73 8.84 7.31
C VAL A 92 0.13 7.67 6.85
N ILE A 93 1.44 7.90 6.84
CA ILE A 93 2.43 6.92 6.38
C ILE A 93 3.07 6.27 7.61
N GLN A 94 2.92 4.95 7.74
CA GLN A 94 3.74 4.18 8.67
C GLN A 94 5.14 4.07 8.05
N ASP A 95 6.04 4.99 8.36
CA ASP A 95 7.44 4.90 7.95
C ASP A 95 8.26 4.18 9.02
N GLY A 96 9.20 3.34 8.59
CA GLY A 96 10.12 2.65 9.49
C GLY A 96 11.40 3.46 9.62
N PHE A 97 11.68 3.99 10.81
CA PHE A 97 12.88 4.74 11.20
C PHE A 97 13.15 6.04 10.40
N LEU A 98 12.81 7.18 11.01
CA LEU A 98 13.28 8.51 10.61
C LEU A 98 14.52 8.88 11.44
N ASP A 99 15.72 8.43 11.05
CA ASP A 99 16.99 8.93 11.62
C ASP A 99 17.78 9.73 10.57
N ARG A 100 18.63 10.67 11.03
CA ARG A 100 19.28 11.76 10.28
C ARG A 100 20.32 11.31 9.23
N ASN A 101 20.04 10.27 8.45
CA ASN A 101 20.70 10.02 7.19
C ASN A 101 19.63 9.88 6.12
N LEU A 102 19.40 10.97 5.37
CA LEU A 102 18.58 10.99 4.15
C LEU A 102 19.01 9.93 3.11
N ALA A 103 20.14 9.25 3.33
CA ALA A 103 20.64 8.12 2.54
C ALA A 103 19.95 6.77 2.85
N GLN A 104 19.29 6.60 4.00
CA GLN A 104 18.55 5.38 4.34
C GLN A 104 17.06 5.66 4.48
N VAL A 105 16.41 5.72 3.32
CA VAL A 105 14.95 5.60 3.20
C VAL A 105 14.62 4.11 3.40
N HIS A 106 13.62 3.74 4.21
CA HIS A 106 13.32 2.34 4.53
C HIS A 106 12.02 1.83 3.87
N ILE A 107 11.97 0.52 3.61
CA ILE A 107 10.95 -0.37 3.01
C ILE A 107 9.69 0.22 2.32
N ASN A 108 8.96 1.15 2.93
CA ASN A 108 7.73 1.72 2.35
C ASN A 108 8.00 2.87 1.37
N THR A 109 9.15 3.52 1.51
CA THR A 109 9.58 4.68 0.72
C THR A 109 10.80 4.36 -0.17
N ASN A 110 11.51 3.26 0.10
CA ASN A 110 12.67 2.83 -0.69
C ASN A 110 12.36 1.59 -1.53
N VAL A 111 12.23 1.81 -2.83
CA VAL A 111 12.25 0.76 -3.84
C VAL A 111 13.53 0.97 -4.65
N SER A 112 14.54 0.14 -4.36
CA SER A 112 15.88 0.07 -4.98
C SER A 112 16.85 1.26 -4.78
N PRO A 113 17.97 1.04 -4.05
CA PRO A 113 19.24 1.68 -4.40
C PRO A 113 19.91 0.82 -5.49
N HIS A 114 19.98 1.36 -6.70
CA HIS A 114 20.89 0.84 -7.72
C HIS A 114 22.33 0.99 -7.19
N ASN A 115 23.11 -0.10 -7.23
CA ASN A 115 24.56 -0.18 -7.04
C ASN A 115 25.18 0.62 -5.89
N GLN A 116 25.59 -0.05 -4.80
CA GLN A 116 26.89 0.20 -4.16
C GLN A 116 27.48 -1.14 -3.72
N LEU A 117 28.24 -1.76 -4.62
CA LEU A 117 29.29 -2.72 -4.29
C LEU A 117 30.58 -1.89 -4.25
N ASP A 118 31.09 -1.67 -3.05
CA ASP A 118 32.53 -1.70 -2.78
C ASP A 118 32.79 -2.97 -1.97
#